data_AF-A0AA43TQU9-F1
#
_entry.id   AF-A0AA43TQU9-F1
#
_cell.length_a   1.000
_cell.length_b   1.000
_cell.length_c   1.000
_cell.angle_alpha   90.00
_cell.angle_beta   90.00
_cell.angle_gamma   90.00
#
_symmetry.space_group_name_H-M   'P 1'
#
loop_
_entity.id
_entity.type
_entity.pdbx_description
1 polymer ?
#
loop_
_entity_poly.entity_id
_entity_poly.type
_entity_poly.pdbx_seq_one_letter_code
_entity_poly.pdbx_strand_id
1 'polypeptide(L)'
;MKVIANDDPSIPLYTQEEKHWLKKHFDGEFKFLRDYGLSIYKDEDREEGRQLLRALMEGDLDNETSTRSEKARVDGDDEPEEENRFLRELEMHPESHFADHHFSEDELEWIEKHYDYSSNFLMSFGLKFYDDEDCQEGKLIVQQFMREDD
;
A
#
# COMPACT_ATOMS: atom_id res chain seq x y z
N MET A 1 -10.52 -47.09 1.18
CA MET A 1 -9.57 -46.89 0.07
C MET A 1 -9.86 -45.51 -0.53
N LYS A 2 -9.05 -44.50 -0.20
CA LYS A 2 -9.19 -43.16 -0.82
C LYS A 2 -8.50 -43.20 -2.17
N VAL A 3 -9.25 -42.84 -3.20
CA VAL A 3 -8.85 -42.84 -4.61
C VAL A 3 -7.73 -41.83 -4.78
N ILE A 4 -6.62 -42.31 -5.33
CA ILE A 4 -5.44 -41.53 -5.71
C ILE A 4 -5.82 -40.86 -7.03
N ALA A 5 -6.06 -39.54 -7.01
CA ALA A 5 -6.19 -38.77 -8.23
C ALA A 5 -4.79 -38.48 -8.76
N ASN A 6 -4.47 -39.10 -9.90
CA ASN A 6 -3.34 -38.71 -10.73
C ASN A 6 -3.60 -37.32 -11.29
N ASP A 7 -2.74 -36.36 -10.96
CA ASP A 7 -2.52 -35.16 -11.76
C ASP A 7 -0.99 -35.02 -11.95
N ASP A 8 -0.58 -34.84 -13.20
CA ASP A 8 0.80 -34.75 -13.71
C ASP A 8 1.53 -33.49 -13.16
N PRO A 9 2.87 -33.36 -13.21
CA PRO A 9 3.71 -32.99 -12.08
C PRO A 9 4.41 -31.65 -12.34
N SER A 10 3.72 -30.68 -12.98
CA SER A 10 4.42 -29.50 -13.50
C SER A 10 4.40 -28.29 -12.59
N ILE A 11 3.47 -28.15 -11.63
CA ILE A 11 3.51 -27.16 -10.54
C ILE A 11 2.60 -27.69 -9.43
N PRO A 12 3.05 -27.98 -8.20
CA PRO A 12 2.15 -28.40 -7.14
C PRO A 12 1.26 -27.22 -6.76
N LEU A 13 0.03 -27.22 -7.27
CA LEU A 13 -1.04 -26.35 -6.78
C LEU A 13 -1.14 -26.54 -5.27
N TYR A 14 -1.31 -25.45 -4.52
CA TYR A 14 -1.54 -25.51 -3.08
C TYR A 14 -2.59 -26.56 -2.74
N THR A 15 -2.28 -27.40 -1.76
CA THR A 15 -3.22 -28.35 -1.17
C THR A 15 -4.42 -27.59 -0.61
N GLN A 16 -5.55 -28.30 -0.44
CA GLN A 16 -6.77 -27.66 0.08
C GLN A 16 -6.55 -27.07 1.48
N GLU A 17 -5.70 -27.71 2.29
CA GLU A 17 -5.35 -27.25 3.64
C GLU A 17 -4.52 -25.96 3.59
N GLU A 18 -3.48 -25.92 2.75
CA GLU A 18 -2.69 -24.72 2.49
C GLU A 18 -3.57 -23.56 1.97
N LYS A 19 -4.50 -23.83 1.04
CA LYS A 19 -5.44 -22.82 0.54
C LYS A 19 -6.37 -22.28 1.62
N HIS A 20 -6.85 -23.15 2.51
CA HIS A 20 -7.69 -22.74 3.63
C HIS A 20 -6.91 -21.89 4.62
N TRP A 21 -5.66 -22.25 4.89
CA TRP A 21 -4.78 -21.48 5.77
C TRP A 21 -4.47 -20.11 5.16
N LEU A 22 -4.10 -20.04 3.87
CA LEU A 22 -3.92 -18.79 3.13
C LEU A 22 -5.17 -17.90 3.15
N LYS A 23 -6.36 -18.48 2.95
CA LYS A 23 -7.61 -17.72 2.99
C LYS A 23 -7.94 -17.23 4.41
N LYS A 24 -7.62 -18.02 5.43
CA LYS A 24 -7.90 -17.69 6.83
C LYS A 24 -6.96 -16.62 7.40
N HIS A 25 -5.68 -16.64 7.01
CA HIS A 25 -4.65 -15.76 7.57
C HIS A 25 -4.28 -14.60 6.65
N PHE A 26 -4.37 -14.77 5.33
CA PHE A 26 -3.89 -13.80 4.33
C PHE A 26 -4.95 -13.43 3.28
N ASP A 27 -6.20 -13.90 3.40
CA ASP A 27 -7.28 -13.69 2.42
C ASP A 27 -6.99 -14.23 1.00
N GLY A 28 -5.95 -15.05 0.86
CA GLY A 28 -5.58 -15.75 -0.38
C GLY A 28 -4.10 -15.68 -0.75
N GLU A 29 -3.71 -16.49 -1.75
CA GLU A 29 -2.32 -16.61 -2.23
C GLU A 29 -1.74 -15.28 -2.72
N PHE A 30 -2.53 -14.48 -3.45
CA PHE A 30 -2.06 -13.22 -4.02
C PHE A 30 -1.59 -12.25 -2.92
N LYS A 31 -2.38 -12.10 -1.87
CA LYS A 31 -2.09 -11.17 -0.79
C LYS A 31 -0.96 -11.70 0.09
N PHE A 32 -0.92 -13.01 0.35
CA PHE A 32 0.24 -13.66 0.96
C PHE A 32 1.54 -13.38 0.20
N LEU A 33 1.62 -13.70 -1.11
CA LEU A 33 2.84 -13.47 -1.89
C LEU A 33 3.23 -11.99 -1.88
N ARG A 34 2.26 -11.08 -2.08
CA ARG A 34 2.49 -9.64 -2.05
C ARG A 34 3.05 -9.15 -0.71
N ASP A 35 2.53 -9.64 0.41
CA ASP A 35 2.94 -9.21 1.74
C ASP A 35 4.38 -9.68 2.08
N TYR A 36 4.86 -10.75 1.45
CA TYR A 36 6.25 -11.21 1.53
C TYR A 36 7.15 -10.69 0.38
N GLY A 37 6.67 -9.76 -0.44
CA GLY A 37 7.43 -9.20 -1.57
C GLY A 37 7.65 -10.16 -2.75
N LEU A 38 6.88 -11.24 -2.80
CA LEU A 38 6.93 -12.28 -3.83
C LEU A 38 5.89 -12.02 -4.93
N SER A 39 6.26 -12.31 -6.17
CA SER A 39 5.38 -12.12 -7.32
C SER A 39 4.56 -13.37 -7.64
N ILE A 40 3.25 -13.21 -7.83
CA ILE A 40 2.38 -14.29 -8.37
C ILE A 40 2.68 -14.61 -9.85
N TYR A 41 3.42 -13.74 -10.55
CA TYR A 41 3.75 -13.91 -11.97
C TYR A 41 5.09 -14.61 -12.19
N LYS A 42 5.85 -14.87 -11.12
CA LYS A 42 7.12 -15.59 -11.18
C LYS A 42 6.97 -16.93 -10.50
N ASP A 43 7.18 -18.01 -11.23
CA ASP A 43 7.01 -19.36 -10.68
C ASP A 43 8.05 -19.68 -9.58
N GLU A 44 9.23 -19.05 -9.65
CA GLU A 44 10.28 -19.08 -8.60
C GLU A 44 9.75 -18.49 -7.29
N ASP A 45 9.26 -17.24 -7.32
CA ASP A 45 8.65 -16.58 -6.17
C ASP A 45 7.43 -17.34 -5.62
N ARG A 46 6.64 -17.99 -6.49
CA ARG A 46 5.51 -18.83 -6.04
C ARG A 46 5.97 -20.08 -5.31
N GLU A 47 7.09 -20.67 -5.72
CA GLU A 47 7.70 -21.81 -5.02
C GLU A 47 8.31 -21.39 -3.69
N GLU A 48 9.00 -20.24 -3.64
CA GLU A 48 9.47 -19.64 -2.39
C GLU A 48 8.32 -19.37 -1.43
N GLY A 49 7.20 -18.82 -1.94
CA GLY A 49 5.98 -18.62 -1.17
C GLY A 49 5.40 -19.93 -0.63
N ARG A 50 5.43 -21.03 -1.40
CA ARG A 50 5.02 -22.36 -0.92
C ARG A 50 5.89 -22.84 0.22
N GLN A 51 7.21 -22.68 0.13
CA GLN A 51 8.13 -23.10 1.17
C GLN A 51 7.92 -22.28 2.45
N LEU A 52 7.74 -20.96 2.32
CA LEU A 52 7.41 -20.08 3.44
C LEU A 52 6.08 -20.47 4.07
N LEU A 53 5.04 -20.72 3.27
CA LEU A 53 3.73 -21.15 3.78
C LEU A 53 3.85 -22.45 4.58
N ARG A 54 4.60 -23.43 4.08
CA ARG A 54 4.80 -24.70 4.78
C ARG A 54 5.58 -24.51 6.07
N ALA A 55 6.63 -23.70 6.06
CA ALA A 55 7.38 -23.35 7.26
C ALA A 55 6.52 -22.60 8.29
N LEU A 56 5.66 -21.69 7.84
CA LEU A 56 4.69 -20.98 8.68
C LEU A 56 3.67 -21.96 9.29
N MET A 57 3.07 -22.82 8.47
CA MET A 57 2.12 -23.83 8.95
C MET A 57 2.78 -24.84 9.89
N GLU A 58 4.03 -25.24 9.64
CA GLU A 58 4.78 -26.17 10.50
C GLU A 58 5.20 -25.51 11.83
N GLY A 59 5.56 -24.23 11.83
CA GLY A 59 5.82 -23.45 13.04
C GLY A 59 4.57 -23.08 13.85
N ASP A 60 3.40 -22.99 13.20
CA ASP A 60 2.11 -22.73 13.86
C ASP A 60 1.48 -23.98 14.50
N LEU A 61 2.00 -25.19 14.22
CA LEU A 61 1.53 -26.43 14.88
C LEU A 61 1.83 -26.45 16.39
N ASP A 62 2.69 -25.56 16.86
CA ASP A 62 3.07 -25.42 18.27
C ASP A 62 2.37 -24.23 18.97
N ASN A 63 1.63 -23.41 18.23
CA ASN A 63 1.01 -22.18 18.74
C ASN A 63 -0.50 -22.15 18.46
N GLU A 64 -1.21 -23.18 18.91
CA GLU A 64 -2.65 -23.09 19.14
C GLU A 64 -2.90 -22.16 20.33
N THR A 65 -2.84 -20.83 20.10
CA THR A 65 -3.72 -19.81 20.69
C THR A 65 -3.25 -18.39 20.36
N SER A 66 -4.24 -17.52 20.12
CA SER A 66 -4.18 -16.05 20.21
C SER A 66 -3.61 -15.29 19.01
N THR A 67 -4.27 -14.30 18.43
CA THR A 67 -5.59 -13.68 18.64
C THR A 67 -5.79 -12.75 17.43
N ARG A 68 -6.96 -12.78 16.78
CA ARG A 68 -7.92 -11.67 16.80
C ARG A 68 -7.42 -10.40 16.09
N SER A 69 -8.18 -9.98 15.06
CA SER A 69 -8.41 -8.59 14.70
C SER A 69 -7.98 -7.63 15.82
N GLU A 70 -6.81 -7.03 15.68
CA GLU A 70 -6.31 -6.07 16.64
C GLU A 70 -6.95 -4.72 16.32
N LYS A 71 -8.24 -4.66 16.64
CA LYS A 71 -8.86 -3.41 17.07
C LYS A 71 -8.16 -3.06 18.38
N ALA A 72 -7.10 -2.26 18.24
CA ALA A 72 -6.29 -1.72 19.32
C ALA A 72 -7.19 -1.25 20.46
N ARG A 73 -6.99 -1.83 21.64
CA ARG A 73 -7.47 -1.23 22.89
C ARG A 73 -6.42 -0.21 23.29
N VAL A 74 -6.89 1.03 23.29
CA VAL A 74 -6.30 2.18 23.98
C VAL A 74 -6.09 1.80 25.45
N ASP A 75 -4.84 1.71 25.86
CA ASP A 75 -4.40 2.11 27.20
C ASP A 75 -3.01 2.73 26.99
N GLY A 76 -2.97 4.05 27.15
CA GLY A 76 -1.92 4.91 26.62
C GLY A 76 -0.61 4.89 27.37
N ASP A 77 0.45 5.18 26.62
CA ASP A 77 1.51 6.11 27.03
C ASP A 77 2.14 6.70 25.76
N ASP A 78 1.68 7.91 25.42
CA ASP A 78 2.40 9.06 24.87
C ASP A 78 3.69 8.81 24.05
N GLU A 79 3.57 8.29 22.82
CA GLU A 79 4.62 8.38 21.79
C GLU A 79 3.96 8.89 20.49
N PRO A 80 4.46 9.99 19.89
CA PRO A 80 3.67 10.78 18.96
C PRO A 80 3.33 9.99 17.69
N GLU A 81 2.04 10.02 17.36
CA GLU A 81 1.35 9.41 16.23
C GLU A 81 1.82 9.91 14.84
N GLU A 82 3.10 10.27 14.66
CA GLU A 82 3.62 10.82 13.40
C GLU A 82 3.65 9.79 12.28
N GLU A 83 4.02 8.54 12.58
CA GLU A 83 4.05 7.45 11.59
C GLU A 83 2.63 7.08 11.12
N ASN A 84 1.63 7.27 11.98
CA ASN A 84 0.22 7.13 11.63
C ASN A 84 -0.35 8.34 10.88
N ARG A 85 0.23 9.55 11.05
CA ARG A 85 -0.20 10.72 10.28
C ARG A 85 0.11 10.52 8.81
N PHE A 86 1.36 10.15 8.47
CA PHE A 86 1.75 9.93 7.08
C PHE A 86 0.92 8.82 6.41
N LEU A 87 0.70 7.69 7.10
CA LEU A 87 -0.15 6.61 6.59
C LEU A 87 -1.62 7.02 6.45
N ARG A 88 -2.20 7.75 7.41
CA ARG A 88 -3.58 8.26 7.29
C ARG A 88 -3.72 9.28 6.18
N GLU A 89 -2.74 10.14 6.01
CA GLU A 89 -2.71 11.18 4.99
C GLU A 89 -2.62 10.54 3.60
N LEU A 90 -1.76 9.54 3.44
CA LEU A 90 -1.66 8.74 2.22
C LEU A 90 -2.93 7.89 1.95
N GLU A 91 -3.61 7.40 2.99
CA GLU A 91 -4.91 6.71 2.86
C GLU A 91 -6.05 7.67 2.46
N MET A 92 -6.07 8.89 3.01
CA MET A 92 -7.11 9.87 2.72
C MET A 92 -6.89 10.56 1.37
N HIS A 93 -5.64 10.84 1.02
CA HIS A 93 -5.25 11.58 -0.17
C HIS A 93 -4.07 10.89 -0.87
N PRO A 94 -4.28 9.69 -1.45
CA PRO A 94 -3.22 8.96 -2.15
C PRO A 94 -2.62 9.75 -3.31
N GLU A 95 -3.35 10.75 -3.82
CA GLU A 95 -2.96 11.59 -4.94
C GLU A 95 -2.38 12.94 -4.50
N SER A 96 -2.23 13.23 -3.21
CA SER A 96 -1.85 14.57 -2.72
C SER A 96 -0.53 15.09 -3.29
N HIS A 97 0.45 14.18 -3.45
CA HIS A 97 1.81 14.50 -3.91
C HIS A 97 2.06 14.19 -5.39
N PHE A 98 1.01 13.89 -6.17
CA PHE A 98 1.19 13.46 -7.56
C PHE A 98 1.80 14.55 -8.44
N ALA A 99 1.47 15.82 -8.16
CA ALA A 99 1.98 16.94 -8.94
C ALA A 99 3.26 17.58 -8.35
N ASP A 100 3.77 17.12 -7.20
CA ASP A 100 4.87 17.78 -6.48
C ASP A 100 6.12 17.93 -7.33
N HIS A 101 6.41 16.94 -8.16
CA HIS A 101 7.57 16.93 -9.04
C HIS A 101 7.58 18.04 -10.12
N HIS A 102 6.46 18.72 -10.35
CA HIS A 102 6.37 19.85 -11.28
C HIS A 102 6.71 21.21 -10.63
N PHE A 103 6.67 21.29 -9.31
CA PHE A 103 6.87 22.51 -8.55
C PHE A 103 8.28 22.53 -7.92
N SER A 104 8.83 23.72 -7.69
CA SER A 104 10.03 23.87 -6.86
C SER A 104 9.68 23.86 -5.38
N GLU A 105 10.68 23.66 -4.52
CA GLU A 105 10.52 23.63 -3.05
C GLU A 105 9.81 24.89 -2.52
N ASP A 106 10.22 26.08 -2.98
CA ASP A 106 9.57 27.35 -2.61
C ASP A 106 8.08 27.38 -3.02
N GLU A 107 7.76 26.86 -4.21
CA GLU A 107 6.39 26.82 -4.73
C GLU A 107 5.52 25.87 -3.92
N LEU A 108 6.08 24.71 -3.55
CA LEU A 108 5.41 23.71 -2.71
C LEU A 108 5.16 24.25 -1.30
N GLU A 109 6.10 24.94 -0.66
CA GLU A 109 5.88 25.54 0.65
C GLU A 109 4.71 26.52 0.66
N TRP A 110 4.58 27.36 -0.39
CA TRP A 110 3.44 28.27 -0.50
C TRP A 110 2.14 27.50 -0.77
N ILE A 111 2.16 26.50 -1.65
CA ILE A 111 0.98 25.67 -1.92
C ILE A 111 0.52 24.93 -0.66
N GLU A 112 1.42 24.33 0.09
CA GLU A 112 1.12 23.61 1.32
C GLU A 112 0.49 24.54 2.36
N LYS A 113 1.00 25.78 2.46
CA LYS A 113 0.46 26.79 3.36
C LYS A 113 -0.95 27.27 3.02
N HIS A 114 -1.33 27.29 1.74
CA HIS A 114 -2.59 27.89 1.27
C HIS A 114 -3.65 26.87 0.82
N TYR A 115 -3.23 25.70 0.37
CA TYR A 115 -4.05 24.67 -0.29
C TYR A 115 -3.77 23.24 0.22
N ASP A 116 -2.93 23.07 1.24
CA ASP A 116 -2.44 21.80 1.80
C ASP A 116 -1.57 20.97 0.83
N TYR A 117 -2.02 20.70 -0.39
CA TYR A 117 -1.31 19.83 -1.34
C TYR A 117 -1.37 20.34 -2.78
N SER A 118 -0.35 20.01 -3.58
CA SER A 118 -0.24 20.40 -5.00
C SER A 118 -1.44 19.97 -5.83
N SER A 119 -1.95 18.76 -5.60
CA SER A 119 -3.13 18.25 -6.28
C SER A 119 -4.40 19.03 -5.92
N ASN A 120 -4.56 19.45 -4.66
CA ASN A 120 -5.71 20.24 -4.23
C ASN A 120 -5.67 21.67 -4.79
N PHE A 121 -4.48 22.26 -4.89
CA PHE A 121 -4.26 23.53 -5.59
C PHE A 121 -4.70 23.41 -7.06
N LEU A 122 -4.19 22.45 -7.81
CA LEU A 122 -4.57 22.26 -9.22
C LEU A 122 -6.08 22.03 -9.37
N MET A 123 -6.66 21.16 -8.55
CA MET A 123 -8.11 20.90 -8.55
C MET A 123 -8.94 22.16 -8.26
N SER A 124 -8.45 23.07 -7.41
CA SER A 124 -9.14 24.33 -7.09
C SER A 124 -9.26 25.26 -8.29
N PHE A 125 -8.32 25.19 -9.24
CA PHE A 125 -8.36 25.94 -10.50
C PHE A 125 -8.95 25.12 -11.66
N GLY A 126 -9.42 23.90 -11.40
CA GLY A 126 -9.94 22.98 -12.41
C GLY A 126 -8.86 22.33 -13.29
N LEU A 127 -7.61 22.39 -12.86
CA LEU A 127 -6.44 21.81 -13.51
C LEU A 127 -6.24 20.36 -13.06
N LYS A 128 -5.77 19.50 -13.96
CA LYS A 128 -5.52 18.09 -13.65
C LYS A 128 -4.09 17.89 -13.18
N PHE A 129 -3.93 17.25 -12.02
CA PHE A 129 -2.64 16.89 -11.43
C PHE A 129 -1.87 15.79 -12.20
N TYR A 130 -2.50 15.15 -13.18
CA TYR A 130 -1.90 14.10 -14.02
C TYR A 130 -1.64 14.57 -15.46
N ASP A 131 -1.94 15.83 -15.78
CA ASP A 131 -1.71 16.41 -17.11
C ASP A 131 -0.57 17.43 -17.02
N ASP A 132 0.47 17.23 -17.84
CA ASP A 132 1.69 18.04 -17.79
C ASP A 132 1.44 19.50 -18.20
N GLU A 133 0.50 19.77 -19.13
CA GLU A 133 0.16 21.14 -19.54
C GLU A 133 -0.56 21.87 -18.40
N ASP A 134 -1.54 21.20 -17.77
CA ASP A 134 -2.27 21.73 -16.62
C ASP A 134 -1.33 21.97 -15.42
N CYS A 135 -0.35 21.11 -15.18
CA CYS A 135 0.65 21.30 -14.12
C CYS A 135 1.56 22.51 -14.38
N GLN A 136 1.95 22.74 -15.65
CA GLN A 136 2.72 23.94 -16.03
C GLN A 136 1.89 25.22 -15.87
N GLU A 137 0.60 25.18 -16.21
CA GLU A 137 -0.31 26.31 -16.00
C GLU A 137 -0.46 26.62 -14.51
N GLY A 138 -0.64 25.59 -13.68
CA GLY A 138 -0.65 25.73 -12.22
C GLY A 138 0.63 26.37 -11.66
N LYS A 139 1.80 26.01 -12.21
CA LYS A 139 3.07 26.62 -11.85
C LYS A 139 3.13 28.12 -12.15
N LEU A 140 2.62 28.54 -13.30
CA LEU A 140 2.55 29.97 -13.63
C LEU A 140 1.61 30.73 -12.68
N ILE A 141 0.51 30.09 -12.28
CA ILE A 141 -0.46 30.64 -11.32
C ILE A 141 0.19 30.81 -9.94
N VAL A 142 0.89 29.79 -9.43
CA VAL A 142 1.54 29.87 -8.12
C VAL A 142 2.63 30.94 -8.10
N GLN A 143 3.45 31.03 -9.16
CA GLN A 143 4.47 32.06 -9.30
C GLN A 143 3.89 33.48 -9.40
N GLN A 144 2.67 33.61 -9.92
CA GLN A 144 1.97 34.90 -9.93
C GLN A 144 1.53 35.27 -8.51
N PHE A 145 0.92 34.35 -7.76
CA PHE A 145 0.49 34.61 -6.39
C PHE A 145 1.65 34.89 -5.45
N MET A 146 2.74 34.10 -5.52
CA MET A 146 3.93 34.33 -4.69
C MET A 146 4.58 35.70 -4.93
N ARG A 147 4.48 36.27 -6.14
CA ARG A 147 4.96 37.62 -6.45
C ARG A 147 4.04 38.73 -5.95
N GLU A 148 2.77 38.42 -5.72
CA GLU A 148 1.78 39.37 -5.19
C GLU A 148 1.72 39.37 -3.66
N ASP A 149 2.19 38.28 -3.02
CA ASP A 149 2.27 38.11 -1.56
C ASP A 149 3.55 38.69 -0.92
N ASP A 150 4.51 39.16 -1.72
CA ASP A 150 5.81 39.76 -1.32
C ASP A 150 5.75 41.30 -1.26
#